data_AF-A0A8H7NL84-F1
#
_entry.id   AF-A0A8H7NL84-F1
#
_cell.length_a   1.000
_cell.length_b   1.000
_cell.length_c   1.000
_cell.angle_alpha   90.00
_cell.angle_beta   90.00
_cell.angle_gamma   90.00
#
_symmetry.space_group_name_H-M   'P 1'
#
loop_
_entity.id
_entity.type
_entity.pdbx_description
1 polymer ?
#
loop_
_entity_poly.entity_id
_entity_poly.type
_entity_poly.pdbx_seq_one_letter_code
_entity_poly.pdbx_strand_id
1 'polypeptide(L)'
;MVDQLWMWILDENTILTFFPKRYGVNKQDASGVHKSIRERVERARNNQIKTVYDLALIILNECTRTIFDETKTKDRRPAVLDIFSRAIGRVTHKQTLAFNHMWESAEKLRRVSLAPDSYQHANLSELHIPLLNITPEGMLQREIRDILDELGIMLHLVNEQKRVIEKFIANLSTIIGDGKDGAQTIGSDKPNPSQWFEKSATRLLADTDSRLRELEGLKGVLLALRKGSIISCL
;
A
#
# COMPACT_ATOMS: atom_id res chain seq x y z
N MET A 1 0.10 -2.49 -13.75
CA MET A 1 -1.00 -2.40 -12.76
C MET A 1 -1.44 -0.95 -12.68
N VAL A 2 -2.47 -0.56 -13.46
CA VAL A 2 -3.08 0.78 -13.40
C VAL A 2 -4.56 0.56 -13.71
N ASP A 3 -5.43 0.72 -12.72
CA ASP A 3 -6.87 0.87 -12.97
C ASP A 3 -7.15 2.37 -13.01
N GLN A 4 -7.77 2.82 -14.10
CA GLN A 4 -8.12 4.23 -14.28
C GLN A 4 -9.58 4.45 -13.87
N LEU A 5 -9.84 5.59 -13.24
CA LEU A 5 -11.20 6.08 -12.98
C LEU A 5 -11.40 7.38 -13.74
N TRP A 6 -12.39 7.40 -14.62
CA TRP A 6 -12.90 8.62 -15.22
C TRP A 6 -14.26 8.88 -14.61
N MET A 7 -14.44 10.06 -14.03
CA MET A 7 -15.66 10.41 -13.31
C MET A 7 -16.06 11.85 -13.66
N TRP A 8 -17.29 12.02 -14.09
CA TRP A 8 -17.87 13.32 -14.43
C TRP A 8 -19.23 13.47 -13.75
N ILE A 9 -19.42 14.58 -13.05
CA ILE A 9 -20.71 14.99 -12.50
C ILE A 9 -21.27 16.02 -13.47
N LEU A 10 -22.38 15.70 -14.13
CA LEU A 10 -22.96 16.56 -15.17
C LEU A 10 -23.96 17.55 -14.57
N ASP A 11 -24.75 17.08 -13.60
CA ASP A 11 -25.78 17.84 -12.92
C ASP A 11 -25.92 17.34 -11.46
N GLU A 12 -26.93 17.82 -10.73
CA GLU A 12 -27.18 17.43 -9.33
C GLU A 12 -27.57 15.95 -9.13
N ASN A 13 -28.00 15.27 -10.21
CA ASN A 13 -28.63 13.94 -10.18
C ASN A 13 -27.93 12.89 -11.08
N THR A 14 -26.95 13.27 -11.87
CA THR A 14 -26.32 12.46 -12.92
C THR A 14 -24.81 12.45 -12.78
N ILE A 15 -24.27 11.25 -12.59
CA ILE A 15 -22.84 10.97 -12.60
C ILE A 15 -22.49 9.92 -13.64
N LEU A 16 -21.48 10.21 -14.45
CA LEU A 16 -20.91 9.28 -15.39
C LEU A 16 -19.57 8.78 -14.84
N THR A 17 -19.41 7.45 -14.79
CA THR A 17 -18.16 6.82 -14.40
C THR A 17 -17.73 5.78 -15.42
N PHE A 18 -16.45 5.79 -15.77
CA PHE A 18 -15.86 4.86 -16.70
C PHE A 18 -14.64 4.20 -16.06
N PHE A 19 -14.60 2.88 -16.17
CA PHE A 19 -13.54 2.03 -15.65
C PHE A 19 -12.95 1.27 -16.85
N PRO A 20 -11.92 1.81 -17.50
CA PRO A 20 -11.29 1.15 -18.64
C PRO A 20 -10.80 -0.24 -18.24
N LYS A 21 -11.05 -1.23 -19.09
CA LYS A 21 -10.54 -2.58 -18.89
C LYS A 21 -9.01 -2.57 -18.87
N ARG A 22 -8.43 -3.41 -18.02
CA ARG A 22 -6.98 -3.63 -18.01
C ARG A 22 -6.54 -4.14 -19.39
N TYR A 23 -5.57 -3.46 -19.99
CA TYR A 23 -4.96 -3.88 -21.25
C TYR A 23 -4.44 -5.32 -21.14
N GLY A 24 -4.82 -6.21 -22.07
CA GLY A 24 -4.34 -7.60 -22.13
C GLY A 24 -5.15 -8.64 -21.34
N VAL A 25 -6.27 -8.29 -20.69
CA VAL A 25 -7.14 -9.27 -19.99
C VAL A 25 -8.53 -9.30 -20.63
N ASN A 26 -8.84 -10.39 -21.33
CA ASN A 26 -10.11 -10.57 -22.07
C ASN A 26 -11.23 -11.26 -21.24
N LYS A 27 -11.05 -11.39 -19.92
CA LYS A 27 -12.07 -11.94 -19.00
C LYS A 27 -12.92 -10.82 -18.41
N GLN A 28 -14.21 -11.10 -18.22
CA GLN A 28 -15.16 -10.21 -17.52
C GLN A 28 -14.56 -9.79 -16.16
N ASP A 29 -14.45 -8.47 -15.96
CA ASP A 29 -13.97 -7.74 -14.77
C ASP A 29 -13.26 -8.54 -13.69
N ALA A 30 -11.95 -8.72 -13.86
CA ALA A 30 -11.07 -9.19 -12.81
C ALA A 30 -10.83 -8.12 -11.71
N SER A 31 -11.07 -6.84 -12.01
CA SER A 31 -11.15 -5.77 -11.01
C SER A 31 -12.58 -5.77 -10.46
N GLY A 32 -12.79 -6.38 -9.30
CA GLY A 32 -14.11 -6.45 -8.65
C GLY A 32 -14.73 -5.10 -8.27
N VAL A 33 -14.22 -3.97 -8.78
CA VAL A 33 -14.64 -2.59 -8.51
C VAL A 33 -16.10 -2.39 -8.89
N HIS A 34 -16.50 -2.75 -10.10
CA HIS A 34 -17.90 -2.62 -10.54
C HIS A 34 -18.87 -3.43 -9.67
N LYS A 35 -18.50 -4.68 -9.34
CA LYS A 35 -19.28 -5.53 -8.45
C LYS A 35 -19.32 -4.95 -7.03
N SER A 36 -18.18 -4.46 -6.53
CA SER A 36 -18.06 -3.88 -5.19
C SER A 36 -18.86 -2.60 -5.05
N ILE A 37 -18.83 -1.72 -6.05
CA ILE A 37 -19.65 -0.51 -6.11
C ILE A 37 -21.13 -0.92 -6.12
N ARG A 38 -21.54 -1.84 -7.00
CA ARG A 38 -22.93 -2.31 -7.06
C ARG A 38 -23.41 -2.85 -5.72
N GLU A 39 -22.67 -3.78 -5.11
CA GLU A 39 -23.03 -4.33 -3.80
C GLU A 39 -23.02 -3.26 -2.70
N ARG A 40 -22.12 -2.28 -2.77
CA ARG A 40 -22.04 -1.20 -1.78
C ARG A 40 -23.22 -0.25 -1.88
N VAL A 41 -23.69 0.01 -3.10
CA VAL A 41 -24.90 0.79 -3.40
C VAL A 41 -26.15 0.01 -3.01
N GLU A 42 -26.24 -1.28 -3.32
CA GLU A 42 -27.35 -2.15 -2.88
C GLU A 42 -27.45 -2.25 -1.35
N ARG A 43 -26.31 -2.28 -0.66
CA ARG A 43 -26.25 -2.24 0.82
C ARG A 43 -26.48 -0.84 1.41
N ALA A 44 -26.41 0.21 0.61
CA ALA A 44 -26.66 1.56 1.09
C ALA A 44 -28.17 1.74 1.30
N ARG A 45 -28.61 1.80 2.56
CA ARG A 45 -30.02 2.08 2.90
C ARG A 45 -30.46 3.42 2.30
N ASN A 46 -31.76 3.60 2.05
CA ASN A 46 -32.43 4.75 1.40
C ASN A 46 -32.07 6.16 1.93
N ASN A 47 -31.29 6.28 3.01
CA ASN A 47 -30.88 7.55 3.61
C ASN A 47 -29.35 7.81 3.53
N GLN A 48 -28.58 6.92 2.89
CA GLN A 48 -27.11 7.06 2.72
C GLN A 48 -26.70 7.75 1.41
N ILE A 49 -27.54 7.75 0.39
CA ILE A 49 -27.25 8.41 -0.89
C ILE A 49 -28.32 9.47 -1.07
N LYS A 50 -28.02 10.71 -0.67
CA LYS A 50 -28.95 11.84 -0.81
C LYS A 50 -28.60 12.70 -2.02
N THR A 51 -27.32 12.78 -2.34
CA THR A 51 -26.80 13.57 -3.46
C THR A 51 -25.89 12.72 -4.35
N VAL A 52 -25.65 13.20 -5.58
CA VAL A 52 -24.65 12.60 -6.46
C VAL A 52 -23.24 12.65 -5.87
N TYR A 53 -22.94 13.66 -5.06
CA TYR A 53 -21.67 13.81 -4.38
C TYR A 53 -21.41 12.67 -3.38
N ASP A 54 -22.46 12.21 -2.71
CA ASP A 54 -22.40 11.06 -1.81
C ASP A 54 -22.05 9.78 -2.56
N LEU A 55 -22.65 9.60 -3.74
CA LEU A 55 -22.36 8.48 -4.63
C LEU A 55 -20.93 8.55 -5.18
N ALA A 56 -20.45 9.74 -5.55
CA ALA A 56 -19.08 9.95 -6.00
C ALA A 56 -18.06 9.56 -4.91
N LEU A 57 -18.31 9.95 -3.65
CA LEU A 57 -17.46 9.54 -2.51
C LEU A 57 -17.46 8.02 -2.31
N ILE A 58 -18.61 7.35 -2.46
CA ILE A 58 -18.69 5.90 -2.39
C ILE A 58 -17.86 5.25 -3.50
N ILE A 59 -17.95 5.76 -4.73
CA ILE A 59 -17.18 5.25 -5.86
C ILE A 59 -15.68 5.42 -5.61
N LEU A 60 -15.23 6.61 -5.21
CA LEU A 60 -13.84 6.89 -4.88
C LEU A 60 -13.34 5.95 -3.77
N ASN A 61 -14.13 5.77 -2.71
CA ASN A 61 -13.79 4.89 -1.59
C ASN A 61 -13.66 3.41 -2.01
N GLU A 62 -14.56 2.92 -2.86
CA GLU A 62 -14.47 1.55 -3.35
C GLU A 62 -13.27 1.38 -4.30
N CYS A 63 -12.96 2.37 -5.14
CA CYS A 63 -11.79 2.34 -6.02
C CYS A 63 -10.48 2.27 -5.22
N THR A 64 -10.31 3.12 -4.19
CA THR A 64 -9.10 3.08 -3.35
C THR A 64 -9.04 1.81 -2.51
N ARG A 65 -10.18 1.28 -2.03
CA ARG A 65 -10.25 0.01 -1.28
C ARG A 65 -9.80 -1.20 -2.09
N THR A 66 -10.19 -1.30 -3.34
CA THR A 66 -9.92 -2.50 -4.15
C THR A 66 -8.45 -2.81 -4.38
N ILE A 67 -7.55 -1.82 -4.21
CA ILE A 67 -6.10 -2.01 -4.29
C ILE A 67 -5.56 -2.70 -3.03
N PHE A 68 -6.22 -2.56 -1.88
CA PHE A 68 -5.74 -2.99 -0.56
C PHE A 68 -6.56 -4.13 0.07
N ASP A 69 -7.74 -4.45 -0.44
CA ASP A 69 -8.69 -5.36 0.21
C ASP A 69 -8.73 -6.75 -0.47
N GLU A 70 -8.40 -7.79 0.30
CA GLU A 70 -8.43 -9.22 -0.11
C GLU A 70 -9.85 -9.79 -0.14
N THR A 71 -10.79 -9.21 0.60
CA THR A 71 -12.03 -9.90 0.98
C THR A 71 -13.11 -9.95 -0.11
N LYS A 72 -12.92 -9.21 -1.21
CA LYS A 72 -13.96 -9.03 -2.25
C LYS A 72 -13.61 -9.60 -3.63
N THR A 73 -12.37 -9.98 -3.88
CA THR A 73 -12.00 -10.54 -5.18
C THR A 73 -11.97 -12.06 -5.11
N LYS A 74 -12.80 -12.73 -5.91
CA LYS A 74 -12.73 -14.20 -6.15
C LYS A 74 -11.35 -14.65 -6.68
N ASP A 75 -10.50 -13.69 -7.02
CA ASP A 75 -9.23 -13.85 -7.74
C ASP A 75 -8.01 -14.13 -6.85
N ARG A 76 -8.15 -14.28 -5.52
CA ARG A 76 -7.05 -14.67 -4.60
C ARG A 76 -5.76 -13.86 -4.80
N ARG A 77 -5.86 -12.57 -5.14
CA ARG A 77 -4.68 -11.72 -5.28
C ARG A 77 -4.27 -11.24 -3.89
N PRO A 78 -3.03 -11.45 -3.46
CA PRO A 78 -2.59 -11.00 -2.14
C PRO A 78 -2.71 -9.48 -2.07
N ALA A 79 -3.19 -8.95 -0.93
CA ALA A 79 -3.23 -7.52 -0.71
C ALA A 79 -1.82 -6.95 -0.87
N VAL A 80 -1.72 -5.72 -1.39
CA VAL A 80 -0.45 -5.02 -1.55
C VAL A 80 0.38 -5.07 -0.25
N LEU A 81 -0.28 -4.90 0.90
CA LEU A 81 0.37 -4.97 2.21
C LEU A 81 0.90 -6.37 2.54
N ASP A 82 0.18 -7.44 2.20
CA ASP A 82 0.64 -8.82 2.40
C ASP A 82 1.81 -9.16 1.48
N ILE A 83 1.77 -8.71 0.22
CA ILE A 83 2.88 -8.88 -0.74
C ILE A 83 4.16 -8.28 -0.16
N PHE A 84 4.12 -7.03 0.29
CA PHE A 84 5.29 -6.37 0.87
C PHE A 84 5.69 -7.00 2.20
N SER A 85 4.75 -7.34 3.08
CA SER A 85 5.05 -8.00 4.35
C SER A 85 5.75 -9.34 4.13
N ARG A 86 5.30 -10.12 3.16
CA ARG A 86 5.90 -11.41 2.80
C ARG A 86 7.26 -11.23 2.13
N ALA A 87 7.43 -10.24 1.27
CA ALA A 87 8.72 -9.92 0.65
C ALA A 87 9.75 -9.50 1.72
N ILE A 88 9.37 -8.61 2.64
CA ILE A 88 10.19 -8.19 3.78
C ILE A 88 10.52 -9.41 4.64
N GLY A 89 9.55 -10.26 4.99
CA GLY A 89 9.78 -11.47 5.78
C GLY A 89 10.78 -12.44 5.13
N ARG A 90 10.73 -12.61 3.80
CA ARG A 90 11.69 -13.44 3.06
C ARG A 90 13.11 -12.85 3.12
N VAL A 91 13.23 -11.54 2.94
CA VAL A 91 14.52 -10.85 2.99
C VAL A 91 15.11 -10.86 4.39
N THR A 92 14.30 -10.60 5.43
CA THR A 92 14.72 -10.73 6.83
C THR A 92 15.23 -12.14 7.12
N HIS A 93 14.52 -13.17 6.67
CA HIS A 93 14.94 -14.56 6.86
C HIS A 93 16.29 -14.85 6.19
N LYS A 94 16.48 -14.40 4.93
CA LYS A 94 17.75 -14.51 4.23
C LYS A 94 18.88 -13.79 4.96
N GLN A 95 18.62 -12.59 5.49
CA GLN A 95 19.59 -11.82 6.28
C GLN A 95 20.00 -12.56 7.55
N THR A 96 19.04 -13.14 8.28
CA THR A 96 19.33 -13.95 9.48
C THR A 96 20.15 -15.19 9.14
N LEU A 97 19.84 -15.89 8.05
CA LEU A 97 20.62 -17.05 7.61
C LEU A 97 22.06 -16.66 7.24
N ALA A 98 22.23 -15.57 6.49
CA ALA A 98 23.55 -15.05 6.14
C ALA A 98 24.36 -14.66 7.38
N PHE A 99 23.73 -13.97 8.33
CA PHE A 99 24.35 -13.57 9.59
C PHE A 99 24.77 -14.78 10.44
N ASN A 100 23.90 -15.78 10.60
CA ASN A 100 24.22 -17.00 11.34
C ASN A 100 25.38 -17.76 10.70
N HIS A 101 25.37 -17.90 9.37
CA HIS A 101 26.45 -18.56 8.64
C HIS A 101 27.79 -17.82 8.81
N MET A 102 27.78 -16.49 8.76
CA MET A 102 28.97 -15.67 9.02
C MET A 102 29.45 -15.85 10.46
N TRP A 103 28.54 -15.80 11.45
CA TRP A 103 28.87 -15.95 12.86
C TRP A 103 29.48 -17.33 13.16
N GLU A 104 28.89 -18.40 12.64
CA GLU A 104 29.42 -19.75 12.77
C GLU A 104 30.81 -19.88 12.13
N SER A 105 31.02 -19.25 10.97
CA SER A 105 32.31 -19.25 10.29
C SER A 105 33.36 -18.46 11.08
N ALA A 106 32.99 -17.31 11.63
CA ALA A 106 33.86 -16.48 12.48
C ALA A 106 34.24 -17.19 13.79
N GLU A 107 33.28 -17.86 14.43
CA GLU A 107 33.54 -18.63 15.66
C GLU A 107 34.43 -19.84 15.40
N LYS A 108 34.21 -20.56 14.29
CA LYS A 108 35.11 -21.65 13.85
C LYS A 108 36.53 -21.14 13.60
N LEU A 109 36.66 -20.00 12.92
CA LEU A 109 37.97 -19.36 12.68
C LEU A 109 38.65 -18.99 14.01
N ARG A 110 37.92 -18.34 14.94
CA ARG A 110 38.43 -17.99 16.27
C ARG A 110 38.98 -19.22 17.00
N ARG A 111 38.30 -20.37 16.92
CA ARG A 111 38.73 -21.63 17.55
C ARG A 111 39.96 -22.23 16.88
N VAL A 112 40.06 -22.17 15.55
CA VAL A 112 41.24 -22.64 14.79
C VAL A 112 42.46 -21.75 15.05
N SER A 113 42.30 -20.44 15.14
CA SER A 113 43.38 -19.49 15.45
C SER A 113 43.94 -19.64 16.87
N LEU A 114 43.20 -20.32 17.77
CA LEU A 114 43.64 -20.63 19.14
C LEU A 114 44.22 -22.06 19.27
N ALA A 115 44.22 -22.86 18.20
CA ALA A 115 44.67 -24.25 18.22
C ALA A 115 46.16 -24.39 17.82
N PRO A 116 46.89 -25.43 18.28
CA PRO A 116 48.33 -25.60 18.01
C PRO A 116 48.68 -25.75 16.52
N ASP A 117 49.87 -25.25 16.15
CA ASP A 117 50.32 -24.94 14.77
C ASP A 117 50.31 -26.07 13.72
N SER A 118 50.20 -27.34 14.11
CA SER A 118 50.39 -28.48 13.20
C SER A 118 49.24 -28.76 12.22
N TYR A 119 48.06 -28.17 12.40
CA TYR A 119 46.85 -28.39 11.56
C TYR A 119 46.25 -27.11 10.95
N GLN A 120 46.90 -25.95 11.10
CA GLN A 120 46.32 -24.63 10.78
C GLN A 120 46.16 -24.36 9.27
N HIS A 121 47.04 -24.89 8.42
CA HIS A 121 47.17 -24.39 7.03
C HIS A 121 46.13 -24.95 6.04
N ALA A 122 45.60 -26.16 6.30
CA ALA A 122 44.58 -26.78 5.44
C ALA A 122 43.16 -26.24 5.75
N ASN A 123 42.84 -25.99 7.02
CA ASN A 123 41.52 -25.49 7.43
C ASN A 123 41.35 -23.98 7.16
N LEU A 124 42.42 -23.18 7.20
CA LEU A 124 42.32 -21.73 7.00
C LEU A 124 41.82 -21.34 5.60
N SER A 125 42.28 -22.03 4.55
CA SER A 125 41.86 -21.73 3.17
C SER A 125 40.39 -22.09 2.94
N GLU A 126 39.90 -23.17 3.55
CA GLU A 126 38.49 -23.61 3.43
C GLU A 126 37.53 -22.67 4.20
N LEU A 127 38.00 -22.04 5.28
CA LEU A 127 37.25 -21.05 6.06
C LEU A 127 37.35 -19.60 5.54
N HIS A 128 38.40 -19.22 4.81
CA HIS A 128 38.56 -17.87 4.27
C HIS A 128 37.59 -17.57 3.12
N ILE A 129 37.29 -18.58 2.30
CA ILE A 129 36.44 -18.40 1.10
C ILE A 129 35.00 -18.03 1.45
N PRO A 130 34.32 -18.65 2.45
CA PRO A 130 32.96 -18.26 2.82
C PRO A 130 32.87 -16.92 3.55
N LEU A 131 33.90 -16.53 4.31
CA LEU A 131 33.95 -15.24 5.02
C LEU A 131 34.19 -14.04 4.08
N LEU A 132 34.94 -14.25 3.00
CA LEU A 132 35.23 -13.22 1.99
C LEU A 132 34.19 -13.17 0.86
N ASN A 133 33.26 -14.13 0.81
CA ASN A 133 32.21 -14.15 -0.20
C ASN A 133 31.11 -13.15 0.15
N ILE A 134 31.30 -11.90 -0.28
CA ILE A 134 30.35 -10.78 -0.11
C ILE A 134 29.20 -10.85 -1.14
N THR A 135 29.33 -11.66 -2.19
CA THR A 135 28.34 -11.82 -3.26
C THR A 135 26.90 -12.07 -2.76
N PRO A 136 26.62 -13.03 -1.84
CA PRO A 136 25.28 -13.25 -1.32
C PRO A 136 24.70 -12.03 -0.58
N GLU A 137 25.53 -11.31 0.18
CA GLU A 137 25.11 -10.09 0.87
C GLU A 137 24.82 -8.95 -0.14
N GLY A 138 25.63 -8.82 -1.19
CA GLY A 138 25.38 -7.87 -2.27
C GLY A 138 24.06 -8.12 -3.02
N MET A 139 23.71 -9.39 -3.26
CA MET A 139 22.42 -9.76 -3.85
C MET A 139 21.26 -9.44 -2.90
N LEU A 140 21.42 -9.72 -1.62
CA LEU A 140 20.41 -9.40 -0.60
C LEU A 140 20.18 -7.88 -0.49
N GLN A 141 21.24 -7.08 -0.49
CA GLN A 141 21.14 -5.61 -0.48
C GLN A 141 20.45 -5.07 -1.74
N ARG A 142 20.64 -5.73 -2.89
CA ARG A 142 19.92 -5.38 -4.10
C ARG A 142 18.43 -5.69 -3.98
N GLU A 143 18.06 -6.86 -3.49
CA GLU A 143 16.66 -7.24 -3.25
C GLU A 143 15.98 -6.29 -2.25
N ILE A 144 16.67 -5.90 -1.17
CA ILE A 144 16.20 -4.88 -0.22
C ILE A 144 15.90 -3.55 -0.91
N ARG A 145 16.82 -3.09 -1.77
CA ARG A 145 16.66 -1.82 -2.50
C ARG A 145 15.51 -1.89 -3.50
N ASP A 146 15.39 -2.98 -4.23
CA ASP A 146 14.32 -3.14 -5.22
C ASP A 146 12.94 -3.10 -4.52
N ILE A 147 12.80 -3.77 -3.36
CA ILE A 147 11.57 -3.69 -2.54
C ILE A 147 11.34 -2.26 -2.00
N LEU A 148 12.39 -1.55 -1.58
CA LEU A 148 12.28 -0.15 -1.13
C LEU A 148 11.76 0.77 -2.24
N ASP A 149 12.26 0.58 -3.47
CA ASP A 149 11.85 1.38 -4.62
C ASP A 149 10.39 1.08 -5.00
N GLU A 150 10.00 -0.19 -5.05
CA GLU A 150 8.60 -0.61 -5.29
C GLU A 150 7.65 -0.06 -4.22
N LEU A 151 8.06 -0.10 -2.95
CA LEU A 151 7.29 0.47 -1.85
C LEU A 151 7.21 2.00 -1.95
N GLY A 152 8.29 2.65 -2.39
CA GLY A 152 8.33 4.09 -2.66
C GLY A 152 7.35 4.51 -3.77
N ILE A 153 7.25 3.72 -4.84
CA ILE A 153 6.27 3.92 -5.92
C ILE A 153 4.85 3.82 -5.37
N MET A 154 4.58 2.81 -4.52
CA MET A 154 3.26 2.64 -3.92
C MET A 154 2.90 3.75 -2.94
N LEU A 155 3.86 4.22 -2.15
CA LEU A 155 3.66 5.37 -1.26
C LEU A 155 3.32 6.63 -2.07
N HIS A 156 4.06 6.87 -3.16
CA HIS A 156 3.79 7.99 -4.05
C HIS A 156 2.38 7.91 -4.65
N LEU A 157 1.96 6.73 -5.12
CA LEU A 157 0.64 6.50 -5.68
C LEU A 157 -0.48 6.79 -4.66
N VAL A 158 -0.37 6.29 -3.43
CA VAL A 158 -1.39 6.52 -2.38
C VAL A 158 -1.44 7.99 -2.00
N ASN A 159 -0.29 8.67 -1.92
CA ASN A 159 -0.24 10.08 -1.62
C ASN A 159 -0.90 10.93 -2.72
N GLU A 160 -0.69 10.57 -3.99
CA GLU A 160 -1.36 11.23 -5.11
C GLU A 160 -2.88 10.98 -5.09
N GLN A 161 -3.32 9.76 -4.77
CA GLN A 161 -4.73 9.45 -4.57
C GLN A 161 -5.36 10.31 -3.47
N LYS A 162 -4.68 10.45 -2.32
CA LYS A 162 -5.10 11.33 -1.24
C LYS A 162 -5.25 12.77 -1.73
N ARG A 163 -4.26 13.30 -2.44
CA ARG A 163 -4.28 14.66 -2.97
C ARG A 163 -5.46 14.92 -3.90
N VAL A 164 -5.80 13.96 -4.76
CA VAL A 164 -6.96 14.05 -5.66
C VAL A 164 -8.26 14.05 -4.86
N ILE A 165 -8.38 13.21 -3.83
CA ILE A 165 -9.56 13.15 -2.95
C ILE A 165 -9.73 14.46 -2.17
N GLU A 166 -8.65 15.01 -1.62
CA GLU A 166 -8.68 16.30 -0.92
C GLU A 166 -9.13 17.44 -1.83
N LYS A 167 -8.57 17.52 -3.04
CA LYS A 167 -9.01 18.51 -4.05
C LYS A 167 -10.48 18.33 -4.42
N PHE A 168 -10.94 17.09 -4.56
CA PHE A 168 -12.33 16.79 -4.85
C PHE A 168 -13.25 17.28 -3.72
N ILE A 169 -12.93 16.97 -2.47
CA ILE A 169 -13.69 17.43 -1.30
C ILE A 169 -13.70 18.95 -1.20
N ALA A 170 -12.55 19.60 -1.40
CA ALA A 170 -12.44 21.06 -1.37
C ALA A 170 -13.34 21.73 -2.42
N ASN A 171 -13.28 21.27 -3.68
CA ASN A 171 -14.10 21.78 -4.77
C ASN A 171 -15.60 21.55 -4.53
N LEU A 172 -15.97 20.42 -3.91
CA LEU A 172 -17.36 20.17 -3.57
C LEU A 172 -17.84 21.03 -2.40
N SER A 173 -16.98 21.30 -1.42
CA SER A 173 -17.34 22.17 -0.30
C SER A 173 -17.60 23.61 -0.75
N THR A 174 -16.87 24.10 -1.76
CA THR A 174 -17.13 25.42 -2.37
C THR A 174 -18.44 25.43 -3.16
N ILE A 175 -18.72 24.37 -3.94
CA ILE A 175 -19.98 24.27 -4.72
C ILE A 175 -21.20 24.16 -3.80
N ILE A 176 -21.10 23.38 -2.72
CA ILE A 176 -22.18 23.25 -1.71
C ILE A 176 -22.32 24.54 -0.89
N GLY A 177 -21.23 25.29 -0.70
CA GLY A 177 -21.21 26.60 -0.03
C GLY A 177 -21.93 27.68 -0.82
N ASP A 178 -21.64 27.82 -2.11
CA ASP A 178 -22.28 28.80 -3.01
C ASP A 178 -23.79 28.55 -3.17
N GLY A 179 -24.24 27.30 -3.07
CA GLY A 179 -25.66 26.94 -3.14
C GLY A 179 -26.51 27.42 -1.94
N LYS A 180 -25.91 27.93 -0.86
CA LYS A 180 -26.65 28.40 0.33
C LYS A 180 -27.12 29.85 0.25
N ASP A 181 -26.59 30.66 -0.65
CA ASP A 181 -26.97 32.08 -0.77
C ASP A 181 -28.32 32.29 -1.49
N GLY A 182 -28.92 31.23 -2.05
CA GLY A 182 -30.17 31.29 -2.82
C GLY A 182 -31.43 30.69 -2.18
N ALA A 183 -31.35 30.03 -1.01
CA ALA A 183 -32.48 29.27 -0.47
C ALA A 183 -32.71 29.50 1.03
N GLN A 184 -33.20 30.69 1.41
CA GLN A 184 -34.04 30.80 2.59
C GLN A 184 -35.45 30.31 2.25
N THR A 185 -35.86 29.14 2.76
CA THR A 185 -37.22 28.93 3.29
C THR A 185 -37.33 27.63 4.09
N ILE A 186 -37.72 27.81 5.36
CA ILE A 186 -38.75 27.08 6.12
C ILE A 186 -38.46 25.61 6.52
N GLY A 187 -38.20 25.46 7.82
CA GLY A 187 -38.58 24.36 8.71
C GLY A 187 -38.73 22.95 8.13
N SER A 188 -37.72 22.10 8.31
CA SER A 188 -37.93 20.71 8.69
C SER A 188 -36.67 20.16 9.36
N ASP A 189 -36.88 19.38 10.42
CA ASP A 189 -35.90 18.67 11.23
C ASP A 189 -35.25 17.50 10.44
N LYS A 190 -34.68 17.82 9.27
CA LYS A 190 -33.95 16.87 8.42
C LYS A 190 -32.45 17.04 8.68
N PRO A 191 -31.71 15.95 8.96
CA PRO A 191 -30.27 16.05 9.17
C PRO A 191 -29.62 16.61 7.91
N ASN A 192 -28.91 17.73 8.11
CA ASN A 192 -28.34 18.57 7.07
C ASN A 192 -27.50 17.71 6.11
N PRO A 193 -27.75 17.72 4.79
CA PRO A 193 -27.02 16.89 3.81
C PRO A 193 -25.50 17.04 3.90
N SER A 194 -25.02 18.23 4.28
CA SER A 194 -23.60 18.53 4.47
C SER A 194 -22.92 17.68 5.56
N GLN A 195 -23.62 17.35 6.65
CA GLN A 195 -23.02 16.60 7.77
C GLN A 195 -22.68 15.15 7.38
N TRP A 196 -23.51 14.53 6.54
CA TRP A 196 -23.25 13.17 6.07
C TRP A 196 -22.07 13.16 5.08
N PHE A 197 -22.05 14.13 4.16
CA PHE A 197 -20.96 14.29 3.20
C PHE A 197 -19.62 14.51 3.91
N GLU A 198 -19.55 15.44 4.86
CA GLU A 198 -18.35 15.73 5.66
C GLU A 198 -17.86 14.49 6.44
N LYS A 199 -18.78 13.73 7.05
CA LYS A 199 -18.45 12.50 7.77
C LYS A 199 -17.90 11.42 6.83
N SER A 200 -18.49 11.26 5.66
CA SER A 200 -18.05 10.30 4.64
C SER A 200 -16.69 10.68 4.05
N ALA A 201 -16.48 11.96 3.76
CA ALA A 201 -15.22 12.53 3.29
C ALA A 201 -14.10 12.34 4.32
N THR A 202 -14.35 12.69 5.59
CA THR A 202 -13.39 12.51 6.69
C THR A 202 -13.03 11.04 6.88
N ARG A 203 -14.02 10.13 6.76
CA ARG A 203 -13.80 8.70 6.86
C ARG A 203 -12.91 8.16 5.72
N LEU A 204 -13.13 8.63 4.49
CA LEU A 204 -12.32 8.25 3.34
C LEU A 204 -10.87 8.71 3.49
N LEU A 205 -10.65 9.95 3.94
CA LEU A 205 -9.31 10.46 4.20
C LEU A 205 -8.62 9.69 5.33
N ALA A 206 -9.33 9.40 6.43
CA ALA A 206 -8.77 8.64 7.55
C ALA A 206 -8.37 7.21 7.16
N ASP A 207 -9.16 6.53 6.32
CA ASP A 207 -8.84 5.20 5.78
C ASP A 207 -7.61 5.25 4.87
N THR A 208 -7.51 6.26 4.02
CA THR A 208 -6.35 6.48 3.14
C THR A 208 -5.08 6.77 3.95
N ASP A 209 -5.19 7.61 4.99
CA ASP A 209 -4.09 7.92 5.90
C ASP A 209 -3.64 6.72 6.74
N SER A 210 -4.57 5.84 7.15
CA SER A 210 -4.21 4.60 7.85
C SER A 210 -3.32 3.72 6.99
N ARG A 211 -3.67 3.56 5.71
CA ARG A 211 -2.90 2.73 4.76
C ARG A 211 -1.55 3.36 4.45
N LEU A 212 -1.51 4.68 4.34
CA LEU A 212 -0.26 5.41 4.15
C LEU A 212 0.70 5.16 5.33
N ARG A 213 0.19 5.26 6.58
CA ARG A 213 0.97 4.94 7.78
C ARG A 213 1.46 3.49 7.81
N GLU A 214 0.64 2.53 7.38
CA GLU A 214 1.03 1.13 7.32
C GLU A 214 2.16 0.90 6.32
N LEU A 215 2.08 1.49 5.11
CA LEU A 215 3.14 1.45 4.11
C LEU A 215 4.43 2.12 4.59
N GLU A 216 4.32 3.26 5.29
CA GLU A 216 5.46 3.93 5.92
C GLU A 216 6.09 3.06 7.03
N GLY A 217 5.26 2.34 7.80
CA GLY A 217 5.72 1.38 8.79
C GLY A 217 6.57 0.27 8.17
N LEU A 218 6.09 -0.33 7.07
CA LEU A 218 6.84 -1.34 6.31
C LEU A 218 8.16 -0.79 5.77
N LYS A 219 8.16 0.46 5.28
CA LYS A 219 9.37 1.15 4.81
C LYS A 219 10.38 1.34 5.95
N GLY A 220 9.90 1.71 7.14
CA GLY A 220 10.71 1.87 8.34
C GLY A 220 11.42 0.57 8.74
N VAL A 221 10.69 -0.55 8.75
CA VAL A 221 11.26 -1.89 9.03
C VAL A 221 12.36 -2.23 8.03
N LEU A 222 12.13 -2.01 6.74
CA LEU A 222 13.10 -2.33 5.69
C LEU A 222 14.34 -1.43 5.73
N LEU A 223 14.18 -0.15 6.08
CA LEU A 223 15.30 0.76 6.32
C LEU A 223 16.13 0.35 7.55
N ALA A 224 15.50 -0.16 8.60
CA ALA A 224 16.21 -0.69 9.77
C ALA A 224 17.01 -1.96 9.42
N LEU A 225 16.43 -2.87 8.63
CA LEU A 225 17.13 -4.06 8.12
C LEU A 225 18.37 -3.70 7.29
N ARG A 226 18.24 -2.68 6.42
CA ARG A 226 19.36 -2.17 5.63
C ARG A 226 20.49 -1.62 6.51
N LYS A 227 20.16 -0.89 7.57
CA LYS A 227 21.16 -0.35 8.53
C LYS A 227 21.83 -1.43 9.39
N GLY A 228 21.14 -2.54 9.62
CA GLY A 228 21.67 -3.70 10.35
C GLY A 228 22.45 -4.69 9.47
N SER A 229 22.74 -4.35 8.21
CA SER A 229 23.54 -5.20 7.34
C SER A 229 25.02 -5.17 7.73
N ILE A 230 25.69 -6.30 7.54
CA ILE A 230 27.13 -6.47 7.77
C ILE A 230 27.96 -5.52 6.89
N ILE A 231 27.50 -5.17 5.69
CA ILE A 231 28.19 -4.21 4.81
C ILE A 231 28.25 -2.81 5.42
N SER A 232 27.30 -2.42 6.29
CA SER A 232 27.38 -1.14 7.01
C SER A 232 28.38 -1.15 8.17
N CYS A 233 28.88 -2.32 8.58
CA CYS A 233 29.88 -2.47 9.65
C CYS A 233 31.31 -2.68 9.14
N LEU A 234 31.49 -2.94 7.83
CA LEU A 234 32.78 -2.98 7.13
C LEU A 234 33.11 -1.61 6.55
#